data_AF-A0A842UJT9-F1
#
_entry.id   AF-A0A842UJT9-F1
#
_cell.length_a   1.000
_cell.length_b   1.000
_cell.length_c   1.000
_cell.angle_alpha   90.00
_cell.angle_beta   90.00
_cell.angle_gamma   90.00
#
_symmetry.space_group_name_H-M   'P 1'
#
loop_
_entity.id
_entity.type
_entity.pdbx_description
1 polymer ?
#
loop_
_entity_poly.entity_id
_entity_poly.type
_entity_poly.pdbx_seq_one_letter_code
_entity_poly.pdbx_strand_id
1 'polypeptide(L)'
;MIQNIRLINPNMTRVNGYFYSFDEETDTMIQKTDDGTLAFAYPLDTPISQEVVDMEYDGESWWSMEHISGTPGDGFVIRRWVIENFVMVLQQSFTFATDSNDTFQSSAFTIEKYEGTIQSNGQENNNQLTVSYSDDVFDQITPGTNLFLGPSTKTSPTDFSGQTLRVTASTTNPATKTITLTSDKTVGFSAGDKVVFSKHIWVFNQNHLKQLDTGSLYKMNVLDGNLLSRTKGGVFKDINAAGFVDLIQANPPSGVFTGASLTQFNKPSYLIFVRTNNLLFIDVLDSQLTTELSAIQNNLSPDTTEVYEVFDLGLEGETIFRLQQKFNINGTETTESTYNYQLATFKPFPTAIALTADPAILPADSGNSNSTITATVTDQYALPFVQSPAATITFQTSGGGSGSGLTNSGPISLDSDGQATTTYITGDAAGLVTISAEVTI
;
A
#
# COMPACT_ATOMS: atom_id res chain seq x y z
N MET A 1 2.11 -9.40 26.18
CA MET A 1 2.08 -8.78 24.84
C MET A 1 3.26 -9.36 24.10
N ILE A 2 3.05 -10.03 22.97
CA ILE A 2 4.17 -10.58 22.20
C ILE A 2 4.82 -9.37 21.51
N GLN A 3 6.05 -9.05 21.91
CA GLN A 3 6.86 -8.07 21.20
C GLN A 3 7.21 -8.72 19.86
N ASN A 4 6.62 -8.23 18.76
CA ASN A 4 6.55 -9.00 17.52
C ASN A 4 7.92 -9.11 16.82
N ILE A 5 8.57 -8.03 16.35
CA ILE A 5 9.79 -8.16 15.50
C ILE A 5 11.06 -7.61 16.13
N ARG A 6 10.96 -6.52 16.90
CA ARG A 6 12.10 -5.79 17.51
C ARG A 6 13.23 -5.53 16.52
N LEU A 7 12.96 -4.77 15.46
CA LEU A 7 14.02 -4.29 14.58
C LEU A 7 14.83 -3.20 15.30
N ILE A 8 16.13 -3.17 15.01
CA ILE A 8 17.05 -2.19 15.59
C ILE A 8 16.99 -0.89 14.81
N ASN A 9 16.79 -0.98 13.48
CA ASN A 9 16.85 0.14 12.56
C ASN A 9 15.47 0.51 12.01
N PRO A 10 15.28 1.77 11.56
CA PRO A 10 14.00 2.28 11.06
C PRO A 10 13.68 1.86 9.62
N ASN A 11 14.29 0.80 9.09
CA ASN A 11 14.03 0.30 7.75
C ASN A 11 13.45 -1.13 7.80
N MET A 12 12.42 -1.40 7.01
CA MET A 12 11.72 -2.66 6.99
C MET A 12 10.97 -2.86 5.68
N THR A 13 11.16 -4.02 5.06
CA THR A 13 10.20 -4.54 4.08
C THR A 13 9.79 -5.97 4.41
N ARG A 14 8.66 -6.42 3.87
CA ARG A 14 8.11 -7.75 4.13
C ARG A 14 7.98 -8.54 2.84
N VAL A 15 8.53 -9.75 2.83
CA VAL A 15 8.52 -10.64 1.66
C VAL A 15 8.30 -12.08 2.09
N ASN A 16 7.28 -12.72 1.50
CA ASN A 16 6.91 -14.12 1.74
C ASN A 16 6.78 -14.47 3.23
N GLY A 17 6.16 -13.58 4.00
CA GLY A 17 5.92 -13.75 5.44
C GLY A 17 7.10 -13.41 6.36
N TYR A 18 8.26 -13.04 5.81
CA TYR A 18 9.42 -12.63 6.59
C TYR A 18 9.62 -11.12 6.55
N PHE A 19 10.17 -10.58 7.64
CA PHE A 19 10.61 -9.19 7.73
C PHE A 19 12.09 -9.09 7.42
N TYR A 20 12.46 -8.09 6.64
CA TYR A 20 13.83 -7.81 6.23
C TYR A 20 14.21 -6.41 6.65
N SER A 21 15.46 -6.23 7.07
CA SER A 21 16.03 -4.95 7.48
C SER A 21 17.53 -4.97 7.26
N PHE A 22 18.12 -3.86 6.81
CA PHE A 22 19.56 -3.67 6.79
C PHE A 22 20.08 -3.24 8.17
N ASP A 23 21.20 -3.83 8.55
CA ASP A 23 21.99 -3.52 9.73
C ASP A 23 23.40 -3.11 9.31
N GLU A 24 23.64 -1.80 9.34
CA GLU A 24 24.91 -1.16 9.02
C GLU A 24 26.00 -1.39 10.08
N GLU A 25 25.65 -1.72 11.34
CA GLU A 25 26.66 -2.01 12.35
C GLU A 25 27.33 -3.37 12.10
N THR A 26 26.57 -4.31 11.51
CA THR A 26 27.03 -5.67 11.24
C THR A 26 27.30 -5.95 9.76
N ASP A 27 27.05 -4.97 8.88
CA ASP A 27 27.10 -5.13 7.42
C ASP A 27 26.28 -6.34 6.92
N THR A 28 25.04 -6.46 7.39
CA THR A 28 24.13 -7.54 7.01
C THR A 28 22.73 -7.06 6.64
N MET A 29 22.03 -7.83 5.80
CA MET A 29 20.57 -7.80 5.74
C MET A 29 20.02 -8.91 6.61
N ILE A 30 19.25 -8.55 7.63
CA ILE A 30 18.65 -9.45 8.59
C ILE A 30 17.27 -9.89 8.08
N GLN A 31 16.98 -11.19 8.15
CA GLN A 31 15.66 -11.78 7.92
C GLN A 31 15.09 -12.31 9.23
N LYS A 32 13.89 -11.85 9.62
CA LYS A 32 13.18 -12.29 10.82
C LYS A 32 11.82 -12.89 10.50
N THR A 33 11.38 -13.83 11.33
CA THR A 33 9.98 -14.30 11.39
C THR A 33 9.08 -13.25 12.05
N ASP A 34 7.78 -13.52 12.04
CA ASP A 34 6.75 -12.67 12.65
C ASP A 34 6.86 -12.54 14.18
N ASP A 35 7.45 -13.55 14.84
CA ASP A 35 7.78 -13.54 16.26
C ASP A 35 9.16 -12.91 16.58
N GLY A 36 9.84 -12.36 15.56
CA GLY A 36 11.08 -11.62 15.70
C GLY A 36 12.33 -12.50 15.83
N THR A 37 12.17 -13.81 15.73
CA THR A 37 13.30 -14.75 15.67
C THR A 37 14.11 -14.51 14.39
N LEU A 38 15.44 -14.48 14.52
CA LEU A 38 16.34 -14.43 13.37
C LEU A 38 16.21 -15.71 12.55
N ALA A 39 15.73 -15.60 11.32
CA ALA A 39 15.67 -16.71 10.37
C ALA A 39 16.99 -16.86 9.61
N PHE A 40 17.54 -15.75 9.13
CA PHE A 40 18.80 -15.72 8.38
C PHE A 40 19.44 -14.32 8.43
N ALA A 41 20.73 -14.23 8.15
CA ALA A 41 21.43 -12.96 7.93
C ALA A 41 22.29 -13.08 6.67
N TYR A 42 22.07 -12.18 5.72
CA TYR A 42 22.80 -12.13 4.47
C TYR A 42 23.93 -11.10 4.60
N PRO A 43 25.21 -11.50 4.60
CA PRO A 43 26.32 -10.55 4.62
C PRO A 43 26.32 -9.70 3.35
N LEU A 44 26.71 -8.44 3.49
CA LEU A 44 26.90 -7.52 2.38
C LEU A 44 28.29 -7.75 1.75
N ASP A 45 28.36 -7.72 0.42
CA ASP A 45 29.64 -7.72 -0.30
C ASP A 45 30.35 -6.36 -0.23
N THR A 46 29.57 -5.31 0.02
CA THR A 46 29.99 -3.92 0.09
C THR A 46 29.44 -3.32 1.39
N PRO A 47 30.31 -2.85 2.30
CA PRO A 47 29.87 -2.26 3.56
C PRO A 47 28.94 -1.05 3.37
N ILE A 48 28.03 -0.88 4.32
CA ILE A 48 27.18 0.31 4.44
C ILE A 48 27.69 1.11 5.64
N SER A 49 28.14 2.35 5.38
CA SER A 49 28.78 3.17 6.42
C SER A 49 27.83 4.13 7.15
N GLN A 50 26.59 4.22 6.70
CA GLN A 50 25.59 5.18 7.18
C GLN A 50 24.30 4.43 7.50
N GLU A 51 23.49 5.00 8.39
CA GLU A 51 22.17 4.47 8.72
C GLU A 51 21.31 4.32 7.45
N VAL A 52 20.72 3.14 7.29
CA VAL A 52 19.71 2.89 6.26
C VAL A 52 18.36 3.36 6.79
N VAL A 53 17.79 4.38 6.15
CA VAL A 53 16.58 5.06 6.61
C VAL A 53 15.30 4.48 6.00
N ASP A 54 15.41 3.73 4.91
CA ASP A 54 14.28 3.14 4.20
C ASP A 54 14.75 1.96 3.32
N MET A 55 13.88 0.97 3.11
CA MET A 55 14.15 -0.24 2.33
C MET A 55 12.95 -0.72 1.54
N GLU A 56 13.18 -1.09 0.27
CA GLU A 56 12.15 -1.59 -0.63
C GLU A 56 12.55 -2.89 -1.32
N TYR A 57 11.56 -3.73 -1.62
CA TYR A 57 11.75 -4.91 -2.45
C TYR A 57 10.92 -4.80 -3.71
N ASP A 58 11.55 -4.84 -4.88
CA ASP A 58 10.85 -4.61 -6.15
C ASP A 58 10.34 -5.88 -6.83
N GLY A 59 10.44 -7.04 -6.15
CA GLY A 59 10.09 -8.35 -6.71
C GLY A 59 11.31 -9.13 -7.22
N GLU A 60 12.47 -8.48 -7.31
CA GLU A 60 13.76 -9.10 -7.60
C GLU A 60 14.87 -8.61 -6.66
N SER A 61 15.01 -7.30 -6.58
CA SER A 61 16.12 -6.58 -5.96
C SER A 61 15.66 -5.90 -4.69
N TRP A 62 16.61 -5.75 -3.78
CA TRP A 62 16.44 -4.96 -2.58
C TRP A 62 17.01 -3.57 -2.84
N TRP A 63 16.30 -2.56 -2.39
CA TRP A 63 16.69 -1.18 -2.52
C TRP A 63 16.84 -0.59 -1.13
N SER A 64 17.87 0.21 -0.91
CA SER A 64 18.09 0.91 0.35
C SER A 64 18.34 2.39 0.11
N MET A 65 17.90 3.24 1.05
CA MET A 65 18.26 4.65 1.11
C MET A 65 19.12 4.94 2.34
N GLU A 66 20.22 5.67 2.13
CA GLU A 66 21.14 6.13 3.17
C GLU A 66 21.30 7.65 3.09
N HIS A 67 21.48 8.36 4.20
CA HIS A 67 21.89 9.77 4.16
C HIS A 67 23.39 9.90 3.89
N ILE A 68 23.75 10.83 3.02
CA ILE A 68 25.16 11.18 2.80
C ILE A 68 25.70 11.74 4.12
N SER A 69 26.88 11.25 4.55
CA SER A 69 27.52 11.64 5.83
C SER A 69 26.67 11.45 7.09
N GLY A 70 25.56 10.70 7.02
CA GLY A 70 24.65 10.49 8.16
C GLY A 70 23.87 11.75 8.53
N THR A 71 23.88 12.78 7.68
CA THR A 71 23.14 14.04 7.91
C THR A 71 22.10 14.20 6.79
N PRO A 72 20.79 14.27 7.11
CA PRO A 72 19.73 14.31 6.10
C PRO A 72 19.88 15.44 5.05
N GLY A 73 20.45 16.59 5.46
CA GLY A 73 20.59 17.76 4.59
C GLY A 73 21.70 17.68 3.54
N ASP A 74 22.66 16.77 3.68
CA ASP A 74 23.78 16.62 2.75
C ASP A 74 23.38 15.88 1.46
N GLY A 75 22.25 15.18 1.49
CA GLY A 75 21.75 14.36 0.40
C GLY A 75 21.54 12.91 0.81
N PHE A 76 21.28 12.05 -0.18
CA PHE A 76 21.07 10.63 0.05
C PHE A 76 21.68 9.78 -1.07
N VAL A 77 21.92 8.50 -0.75
CA VAL A 77 22.34 7.47 -1.70
C VAL A 77 21.27 6.40 -1.75
N ILE A 78 20.87 6.00 -2.96
CA ILE A 78 20.01 4.84 -3.18
C ILE A 78 20.84 3.73 -3.77
N ARG A 79 20.80 2.55 -3.16
CA ARG A 79 21.53 1.37 -3.62
C ARG A 79 20.58 0.26 -4.00
N ARG A 80 20.97 -0.51 -5.02
CA ARG A 80 20.28 -1.72 -5.46
C ARG A 80 21.15 -2.92 -5.17
N TRP A 81 20.56 -3.92 -4.54
CA TRP A 81 21.21 -5.14 -4.10
C TRP A 81 20.45 -6.37 -4.62
N VAL A 82 21.16 -7.47 -4.77
CA VAL A 82 20.55 -8.78 -5.01
C VAL A 82 21.20 -9.85 -4.15
N ILE A 83 20.44 -10.88 -3.84
CA ILE A 83 20.98 -12.07 -3.16
C ILE A 83 21.62 -12.96 -4.22
N GLU A 84 22.94 -13.13 -4.15
CA GLU A 84 23.70 -14.10 -4.94
C GLU A 84 24.45 -15.04 -3.99
N ASN A 85 24.17 -16.34 -4.06
CA ASN A 85 24.82 -17.34 -3.21
C ASN A 85 24.78 -16.99 -1.70
N PHE A 86 23.62 -16.52 -1.22
CA PHE A 86 23.40 -16.11 0.18
C PHE A 86 24.18 -14.85 0.62
N VAL A 87 24.73 -14.08 -0.32
CA VAL A 87 25.39 -12.78 -0.07
C VAL A 87 24.59 -11.68 -0.77
N MET A 88 24.43 -10.53 -0.10
CA MET A 88 23.87 -9.34 -0.71
C MET A 88 24.93 -8.63 -1.55
N VAL A 89 24.78 -8.70 -2.87
CA VAL A 89 25.72 -8.14 -3.84
C VAL A 89 25.20 -6.79 -4.35
N LEU A 90 26.01 -5.75 -4.20
CA LEU A 90 25.70 -4.42 -4.71
C LEU A 90 25.72 -4.41 -6.23
N GLN A 91 24.60 -4.00 -6.84
CA GLN A 91 24.45 -3.91 -8.29
C GLN A 91 24.63 -2.48 -8.79
N GLN A 92 24.00 -1.52 -8.10
CA GLN A 92 23.94 -0.12 -8.53
C GLN A 92 23.92 0.82 -7.31
N SER A 93 24.42 2.03 -7.51
CA SER A 93 24.40 3.10 -6.51
C SER A 93 24.15 4.43 -7.20
N PHE A 94 23.18 5.19 -6.70
CA PHE A 94 22.78 6.50 -7.19
C PHE A 94 22.95 7.51 -6.05
N THR A 95 23.79 8.52 -6.25
CA THR A 95 24.08 9.55 -5.23
C THR A 95 23.41 10.87 -5.60
N PHE A 96 22.65 11.42 -4.66
CA PHE A 96 21.95 12.69 -4.79
C PHE A 96 22.42 13.65 -3.71
N ALA A 97 23.51 14.36 -3.97
CA ALA A 97 24.09 15.33 -3.05
C ALA A 97 23.43 16.70 -3.20
N THR A 98 23.16 17.36 -2.07
CA THR A 98 22.69 18.76 -2.04
C THR A 98 23.70 19.67 -2.74
N ASP A 99 23.22 20.52 -3.66
CA ASP A 99 24.07 21.38 -4.48
C ASP A 99 23.60 22.85 -4.45
N SER A 100 23.89 23.66 -5.47
CA SER A 100 23.42 25.05 -5.52
C SER A 100 21.94 25.19 -5.92
N ASN A 101 21.35 24.17 -6.54
CA ASN A 101 20.00 24.20 -7.13
C ASN A 101 18.98 23.40 -6.30
N ASP A 102 19.40 22.29 -5.73
CA ASP A 102 18.55 21.34 -5.02
C ASP A 102 19.06 21.10 -3.60
N THR A 103 18.15 21.03 -2.64
CA THR A 103 18.41 20.45 -1.31
C THR A 103 17.79 19.07 -1.28
N PHE A 104 18.62 18.05 -1.46
CA PHE A 104 18.21 16.66 -1.36
C PHE A 104 18.17 16.28 0.12
N GLN A 105 16.97 16.05 0.63
CA GLN A 105 16.72 15.62 1.99
C GLN A 105 15.45 14.79 1.94
N SER A 106 15.58 13.49 2.16
CA SER A 106 14.48 12.54 2.10
C SER A 106 14.63 11.51 3.20
N SER A 107 13.51 11.01 3.72
CA SER A 107 13.46 9.87 4.63
C SER A 107 12.61 8.73 4.07
N ALA A 108 12.03 8.90 2.88
CA ALA A 108 11.14 7.92 2.28
C ALA A 108 11.31 7.88 0.75
N PHE A 109 11.32 6.68 0.20
CA PHE A 109 11.23 6.40 -1.22
C PHE A 109 10.38 5.17 -1.47
N THR A 110 10.06 4.93 -2.74
CA THR A 110 9.53 3.65 -3.16
C THR A 110 9.94 3.32 -4.58
N ILE A 111 9.78 2.06 -4.96
CA ILE A 111 10.02 1.57 -6.32
C ILE A 111 8.68 1.30 -6.98
N GLU A 112 8.41 2.01 -8.09
CA GLU A 112 7.29 1.70 -8.97
C GLU A 112 7.58 0.36 -9.65
N LYS A 113 6.87 -0.67 -9.21
CA LYS A 113 7.05 -2.07 -9.62
C LYS A 113 5.74 -2.67 -10.09
N TYR A 114 5.80 -3.50 -11.12
CA TYR A 114 4.64 -4.19 -11.64
C TYR A 114 4.92 -5.68 -11.74
N GLU A 115 3.99 -6.47 -11.21
CA GLU A 115 4.06 -7.92 -11.24
C GLU A 115 3.03 -8.46 -12.21
N GLY A 116 3.34 -9.57 -12.87
CA GLY A 116 2.46 -10.23 -13.81
C GLY A 116 2.89 -11.67 -13.98
N THR A 117 2.23 -12.38 -14.90
CA THR A 117 2.56 -13.77 -15.20
C THR A 117 2.81 -13.98 -16.68
N ILE A 118 3.64 -14.96 -16.99
CA ILE A 118 3.82 -15.47 -18.34
C ILE A 118 2.54 -16.18 -18.75
N GLN A 119 2.01 -15.85 -19.93
CA GLN A 119 0.83 -16.49 -20.52
C GLN A 119 1.23 -17.50 -21.61
N SER A 120 2.21 -17.13 -22.44
CA SER A 120 2.75 -18.00 -23.50
C SER A 120 4.13 -17.52 -23.94
N ASN A 121 4.77 -18.28 -24.85
CA ASN A 121 6.11 -18.01 -25.39
C ASN A 121 7.24 -18.00 -24.34
N GLY A 122 7.02 -18.61 -23.17
CA GLY A 122 8.04 -18.78 -22.12
C GLY A 122 9.20 -19.71 -22.50
N GLN A 123 9.18 -20.40 -23.64
CA GLN A 123 10.23 -21.35 -24.04
C GLN A 123 11.61 -20.67 -24.20
N GLU A 124 12.68 -21.39 -23.88
CA GLU A 124 14.07 -21.03 -24.19
C GLU A 124 14.30 -20.90 -25.70
N ASN A 125 15.39 -20.24 -26.10
CA ASN A 125 15.74 -19.95 -27.50
C ASN A 125 14.61 -19.24 -28.27
N ASN A 126 13.85 -18.41 -27.56
CA ASN A 126 12.79 -17.58 -28.12
C ASN A 126 12.90 -16.18 -27.50
N ASN A 127 12.84 -15.15 -28.33
CA ASN A 127 12.86 -13.75 -27.91
C ASN A 127 11.47 -13.15 -27.72
N GLN A 128 10.38 -13.90 -27.85
CA GLN A 128 9.03 -13.41 -27.58
C GLN A 128 8.56 -13.82 -26.19
N LEU A 129 7.69 -13.01 -25.58
CA LEU A 129 7.06 -13.27 -24.30
C LEU A 129 5.63 -12.70 -24.32
N THR A 130 4.63 -13.49 -23.95
CA THR A 130 3.26 -12.98 -23.77
C THR A 130 2.93 -12.96 -22.28
N VAL A 131 2.37 -11.87 -21.78
CA VAL A 131 2.24 -11.60 -20.33
C VAL A 131 0.82 -11.16 -19.93
N SER A 132 0.50 -11.27 -18.64
CA SER A 132 -0.81 -10.90 -18.05
C SER A 132 -0.78 -9.58 -17.28
N TYR A 133 -0.48 -8.48 -17.95
CA TYR A 133 -0.64 -7.15 -17.36
C TYR A 133 -1.98 -6.53 -17.78
N SER A 134 -2.51 -5.62 -16.95
CA SER A 134 -3.57 -4.71 -17.41
C SER A 134 -3.07 -3.84 -18.57
N ASP A 135 -4.00 -3.20 -19.28
CA ASP A 135 -3.66 -2.36 -20.43
C ASP A 135 -2.69 -1.22 -20.02
N ASP A 136 -3.04 -0.49 -18.96
CA ASP A 136 -2.26 0.65 -18.48
C ASP A 136 -0.83 0.27 -18.04
N VAL A 137 -0.67 -0.90 -17.42
CA VAL A 137 0.64 -1.42 -16.98
C VAL A 137 1.47 -1.90 -18.16
N PHE A 138 0.85 -2.63 -19.10
CA PHE A 138 1.56 -3.11 -20.29
C PHE A 138 2.12 -1.95 -21.11
N ASP A 139 1.39 -0.84 -21.19
CA ASP A 139 1.80 0.36 -21.91
C ASP A 139 3.01 1.07 -21.27
N GLN A 140 3.33 0.76 -19.99
CA GLN A 140 4.56 1.24 -19.35
C GLN A 140 5.82 0.50 -19.81
N ILE A 141 5.68 -0.65 -20.48
CA ILE A 141 6.81 -1.43 -20.99
C ILE A 141 7.28 -0.80 -22.31
N THR A 142 8.39 -0.08 -22.24
CA THR A 142 9.02 0.59 -23.38
C THR A 142 10.29 -0.14 -23.82
N PRO A 143 10.81 0.09 -25.03
CA PRO A 143 12.14 -0.38 -25.41
C PRO A 143 13.19 0.00 -24.36
N GLY A 144 14.02 -0.95 -23.96
CA GLY A 144 15.03 -0.79 -22.89
C GLY A 144 14.54 -1.12 -21.48
N THR A 145 13.24 -1.36 -21.25
CA THR A 145 12.74 -1.84 -19.95
C THR A 145 13.36 -3.20 -19.64
N ASN A 146 13.97 -3.32 -18.45
CA ASN A 146 14.46 -4.59 -17.93
C ASN A 146 13.33 -5.35 -17.24
N LEU A 147 13.17 -6.62 -17.60
CA LEU A 147 12.21 -7.54 -17.02
C LEU A 147 12.96 -8.62 -16.25
N PHE A 148 12.45 -8.98 -15.09
CA PHE A 148 12.86 -10.14 -14.34
C PHE A 148 11.84 -11.27 -14.50
N LEU A 149 12.30 -12.43 -14.95
CA LEU A 149 11.49 -13.61 -15.17
C LEU A 149 11.79 -14.66 -14.10
N GLY A 150 10.74 -15.24 -13.52
CA GLY A 150 10.83 -16.41 -12.64
C GLY A 150 10.57 -16.15 -11.15
N PRO A 151 10.79 -17.17 -10.31
CA PRO A 151 11.43 -18.46 -10.63
C PRO A 151 10.63 -19.30 -11.64
N SER A 152 11.34 -20.02 -12.52
CA SER A 152 10.72 -20.93 -13.48
C SER A 152 10.14 -22.15 -12.78
N THR A 153 8.96 -22.59 -13.23
CA THR A 153 8.35 -23.87 -12.81
C THR A 153 8.48 -24.95 -13.90
N LYS A 154 9.21 -24.67 -14.98
CA LYS A 154 9.33 -25.57 -16.13
C LYS A 154 10.30 -26.71 -15.85
N THR A 155 9.83 -27.95 -15.98
CA THR A 155 10.60 -29.18 -15.70
C THR A 155 10.96 -30.03 -16.93
N SER A 156 10.45 -29.69 -18.11
CA SER A 156 10.62 -30.49 -19.34
C SER A 156 10.71 -29.59 -20.59
N PRO A 157 11.56 -29.91 -21.60
CA PRO A 157 12.44 -31.07 -21.71
C PRO A 157 13.78 -30.95 -20.95
N THR A 158 14.13 -29.74 -20.53
CA THR A 158 15.23 -29.45 -19.60
C THR A 158 14.61 -28.89 -18.32
N ASP A 159 15.15 -29.30 -17.18
CA ASP A 159 14.69 -28.80 -15.88
C ASP A 159 15.28 -27.42 -15.63
N PHE A 160 14.42 -26.41 -15.65
CA PHE A 160 14.74 -25.02 -15.34
C PHE A 160 14.17 -24.60 -13.99
N SER A 161 13.64 -25.53 -13.18
CA SER A 161 12.98 -25.25 -11.93
C SER A 161 13.83 -24.37 -11.00
N GLY A 162 13.25 -23.27 -10.52
CA GLY A 162 13.91 -22.32 -9.62
C GLY A 162 14.87 -21.33 -10.31
N GLN A 163 15.15 -21.49 -11.60
CA GLN A 163 16.01 -20.55 -12.33
C GLN A 163 15.26 -19.25 -12.64
N THR A 164 16.01 -18.15 -12.67
CA THR A 164 15.51 -16.81 -12.96
C THR A 164 16.31 -16.21 -14.13
N LEU A 165 15.75 -15.18 -14.78
CA LEU A 165 16.43 -14.53 -15.91
C LEU A 165 16.08 -13.05 -15.99
N ARG A 166 17.11 -12.20 -16.15
CA ARG A 166 16.95 -10.80 -16.58
C ARG A 166 16.94 -10.73 -18.11
N VAL A 167 15.97 -10.03 -18.66
CA VAL A 167 15.87 -9.76 -20.11
C VAL A 167 15.52 -8.30 -20.35
N THR A 168 15.77 -7.79 -21.56
CA THR A 168 15.44 -6.42 -21.93
C THR A 168 14.41 -6.40 -23.05
N ALA A 169 13.38 -5.58 -22.92
CA ALA A 169 12.37 -5.37 -23.94
C ALA A 169 12.94 -4.58 -25.13
N SER A 170 12.68 -5.05 -26.35
CA SER A 170 13.01 -4.38 -27.61
C SER A 170 11.80 -3.66 -28.17
N THR A 171 10.66 -4.35 -28.28
CA THR A 171 9.37 -3.78 -28.72
C THR A 171 8.20 -4.48 -28.04
N THR A 172 7.02 -3.86 -28.07
CA THR A 172 5.78 -4.40 -27.50
C THR A 172 4.64 -4.38 -28.53
N ASN A 173 3.70 -5.32 -28.39
CA ASN A 173 2.45 -5.36 -29.12
C ASN A 173 1.28 -5.38 -28.11
N PRO A 174 0.65 -4.22 -27.84
CA PRO A 174 -0.44 -4.11 -26.88
C PRO A 174 -1.65 -5.00 -27.19
N ALA A 175 -1.96 -5.21 -28.49
CA ALA A 175 -3.13 -5.98 -28.90
C ALA A 175 -3.03 -7.47 -28.54
N THR A 176 -1.80 -8.01 -28.46
CA THR A 176 -1.56 -9.42 -28.12
C THR A 176 -0.83 -9.58 -26.78
N LYS A 177 -0.56 -8.47 -26.08
CA LYS A 177 0.28 -8.44 -24.86
C LYS A 177 1.62 -9.15 -25.04
N THR A 178 2.21 -9.02 -26.23
CA THR A 178 3.47 -9.67 -26.58
C THR A 178 4.63 -8.68 -26.48
N ILE A 179 5.71 -9.08 -25.84
CA ILE A 179 6.97 -8.38 -25.72
C ILE A 179 7.99 -9.10 -26.59
N THR A 180 8.68 -8.38 -27.46
CA THR A 180 9.87 -8.87 -28.15
C THR A 180 11.10 -8.43 -27.35
N LEU A 181 11.98 -9.37 -27.03
CA LEU A 181 13.19 -9.19 -26.24
C LEU A 181 14.39 -8.87 -27.15
N THR A 182 15.42 -8.25 -26.59
CA THR A 182 16.67 -7.96 -27.32
C THR A 182 17.49 -9.19 -27.68
N SER A 183 17.28 -10.29 -26.96
CA SER A 183 17.93 -11.59 -27.18
C SER A 183 17.01 -12.74 -26.82
N ASP A 184 17.32 -13.93 -27.31
CA ASP A 184 16.62 -15.15 -26.92
C ASP A 184 16.81 -15.45 -25.43
N LYS A 185 15.77 -16.03 -24.81
CA LYS A 185 15.83 -16.50 -23.41
C LYS A 185 16.72 -17.75 -23.31
N THR A 186 17.65 -17.77 -22.34
CA THR A 186 18.48 -18.95 -22.03
C THR A 186 17.78 -19.94 -21.10
N VAL A 187 16.71 -19.50 -20.42
CA VAL A 187 15.90 -20.27 -19.48
C VAL A 187 14.49 -20.39 -20.04
N GLY A 188 13.89 -21.58 -19.91
CA GLY A 188 12.49 -21.80 -20.26
C GLY A 188 11.57 -21.60 -19.05
N PHE A 189 10.38 -21.06 -19.29
CA PHE A 189 9.35 -20.75 -18.31
C PHE A 189 7.98 -21.32 -18.73
N SER A 190 7.14 -21.60 -17.74
CA SER A 190 5.75 -22.07 -17.88
C SER A 190 4.77 -20.90 -17.82
N ALA A 191 3.54 -21.14 -18.28
CA ALA A 191 2.45 -20.20 -18.02
C ALA A 191 2.17 -20.12 -16.51
N GLY A 192 1.97 -18.92 -15.98
CA GLY A 192 1.84 -18.64 -14.55
C GLY A 192 3.15 -18.22 -13.87
N ASP A 193 4.31 -18.47 -14.48
CA ASP A 193 5.59 -18.01 -13.93
C ASP A 193 5.64 -16.48 -13.88
N LYS A 194 6.27 -15.93 -12.83
CA LYS A 194 6.26 -14.49 -12.54
C LYS A 194 7.06 -13.70 -13.59
N VAL A 195 6.55 -12.52 -13.92
CA VAL A 195 7.26 -11.46 -14.65
C VAL A 195 7.18 -10.19 -13.82
N VAL A 196 8.31 -9.54 -13.61
CA VAL A 196 8.40 -8.30 -12.84
C VAL A 196 9.16 -7.26 -13.63
N PHE A 197 8.75 -6.01 -13.54
CA PHE A 197 9.59 -4.89 -13.94
C PHE A 197 9.39 -3.69 -13.04
N SER A 198 10.46 -2.93 -12.87
CA SER A 198 10.47 -1.66 -12.17
C SER A 198 10.64 -0.54 -13.17
N LYS A 199 10.03 0.63 -12.92
CA LYS A 199 10.07 1.75 -13.87
C LYS A 199 10.75 2.98 -13.30
N HIS A 200 10.32 3.41 -12.12
CA HIS A 200 10.78 4.64 -11.51
C HIS A 200 11.10 4.44 -10.04
N ILE A 201 12.02 5.26 -9.55
CA ILE A 201 12.23 5.49 -8.12
C ILE A 201 11.49 6.78 -7.78
N TRP A 202 10.60 6.70 -6.80
CA TRP A 202 9.86 7.85 -6.30
C TRP A 202 10.41 8.26 -4.95
N VAL A 203 10.79 9.52 -4.78
CA VAL A 203 11.42 10.02 -3.55
C VAL A 203 10.63 11.22 -3.00
N PHE A 204 10.30 11.17 -1.71
CA PHE A 204 9.61 12.26 -1.02
C PHE A 204 10.61 13.23 -0.42
N ASN A 205 10.99 14.23 -1.22
CA ASN A 205 11.96 15.23 -0.81
C ASN A 205 11.32 16.30 0.08
N GLN A 206 11.92 16.57 1.23
CA GLN A 206 11.45 17.53 2.23
C GLN A 206 11.38 18.98 1.70
N ASN A 207 12.12 19.26 0.63
CA ASN A 207 12.25 20.58 0.03
C ASN A 207 11.85 20.51 -1.45
N HIS A 208 11.43 21.63 -2.04
CA HIS A 208 11.32 21.77 -3.49
C HIS A 208 12.44 22.67 -3.98
N LEU A 209 13.43 22.10 -4.67
CA LEU A 209 14.66 22.82 -4.99
C LEU A 209 15.31 23.33 -3.68
N LYS A 210 15.47 24.65 -3.53
CA LYS A 210 15.93 25.32 -2.30
C LYS A 210 14.81 25.84 -1.38
N GLN A 211 13.55 25.58 -1.69
CA GLN A 211 12.41 26.05 -0.88
C GLN A 211 12.23 25.13 0.33
N LEU A 212 12.41 25.69 1.54
CA LEU A 212 12.36 24.94 2.80
C LEU A 212 10.94 24.76 3.36
N ASP A 213 9.95 25.47 2.83
CA ASP A 213 8.58 25.53 3.32
C ASP A 213 7.64 24.53 2.63
N THR A 214 8.10 23.84 1.59
CA THR A 214 7.30 22.91 0.78
C THR A 214 8.13 21.73 0.33
N GLY A 215 7.54 20.53 0.37
CA GLY A 215 8.14 19.32 -0.15
C GLY A 215 7.96 19.18 -1.66
N SER A 216 8.54 18.11 -2.20
CA SER A 216 8.31 17.68 -3.57
C SER A 216 8.52 16.19 -3.78
N LEU A 217 7.78 15.63 -4.74
CA LEU A 217 7.91 14.25 -5.16
C LEU A 217 8.86 14.19 -6.37
N TYR A 218 9.97 13.49 -6.22
CA TYR A 218 10.98 13.33 -7.26
C TYR A 218 10.77 12.00 -7.97
N LYS A 219 10.78 12.04 -9.30
CA LYS A 219 10.67 10.87 -10.16
C LYS A 219 12.02 10.62 -10.82
N MET A 220 12.64 9.48 -10.55
CA MET A 220 13.93 9.10 -11.14
C MET A 220 13.78 7.83 -11.96
N ASN A 221 14.62 7.67 -12.97
CA ASN A 221 14.68 6.44 -13.75
C ASN A 221 15.40 5.35 -12.95
N VAL A 222 14.78 4.17 -12.81
CA VAL A 222 15.33 3.05 -12.04
C VAL A 222 16.62 2.47 -12.63
N LEU A 223 16.85 2.64 -13.93
CA LEU A 223 17.98 2.04 -14.64
C LEU A 223 19.29 2.80 -14.39
N ASP A 224 19.24 4.13 -14.39
CA ASP A 224 20.43 5.00 -14.39
C ASP A 224 20.41 6.07 -13.29
N GLY A 225 19.33 6.17 -12.51
CA GLY A 225 19.18 7.17 -11.45
C GLY A 225 18.90 8.59 -11.96
N ASN A 226 18.70 8.78 -13.27
CA ASN A 226 18.47 10.12 -13.81
C ASN A 226 17.16 10.71 -13.29
N LEU A 227 17.23 11.94 -12.78
CA LEU A 227 16.06 12.67 -12.30
C LEU A 227 15.21 13.18 -13.48
N LEU A 228 13.99 12.64 -13.59
CA LEU A 228 13.07 12.90 -14.70
C LEU A 228 12.16 14.10 -14.42
N SER A 229 11.64 14.22 -13.20
CA SER A 229 10.73 15.30 -12.82
C SER A 229 10.73 15.60 -11.33
N ARG A 230 10.23 16.79 -10.97
CA ARG A 230 10.05 17.28 -9.60
C ARG A 230 8.65 17.86 -9.46
N THR A 231 7.78 17.22 -8.70
CA THR A 231 6.40 17.70 -8.48
C THR A 231 6.32 18.43 -7.14
N LYS A 232 6.12 19.74 -7.16
CA LYS A 232 5.98 20.55 -5.94
C LYS A 232 4.65 20.23 -5.24
N GLY A 233 4.68 20.05 -3.93
CA GLY A 233 3.47 19.91 -3.14
C GLY A 233 3.74 19.86 -1.64
N GLY A 234 3.00 20.64 -0.86
CA GLY A 234 3.10 20.60 0.61
C GLY A 234 2.69 19.24 1.20
N VAL A 235 1.95 18.43 0.44
CA VAL A 235 1.61 17.04 0.80
C VAL A 235 2.81 16.09 0.77
N PHE A 236 3.88 16.44 0.06
CA PHE A 236 5.11 15.64 -0.05
C PHE A 236 6.17 16.01 0.99
N LYS A 237 5.82 16.89 1.94
CA LYS A 237 6.70 17.28 3.04
C LYS A 237 6.41 16.43 4.28
N ASP A 238 7.46 16.18 5.05
CA ASP A 238 7.46 15.44 6.32
C ASP A 238 6.95 14.00 6.15
N ILE A 239 7.38 13.36 5.06
CA ILE A 239 7.06 11.96 4.76
C ILE A 239 8.23 11.08 5.15
N ASN A 240 7.96 10.14 6.05
CA ASN A 240 8.95 9.19 6.57
C ASN A 240 8.64 7.74 6.19
N ALA A 241 7.45 7.45 5.64
CA ALA A 241 7.11 6.10 5.23
C ALA A 241 6.27 6.12 3.95
N ALA A 242 6.70 5.34 2.97
CA ALA A 242 6.08 5.23 1.66
C ALA A 242 6.08 3.79 1.17
N GLY A 243 5.36 3.53 0.08
CA GLY A 243 5.34 2.23 -0.57
C GLY A 243 4.64 2.30 -1.92
N PHE A 244 4.70 1.20 -2.68
CA PHE A 244 4.02 1.06 -3.95
C PHE A 244 3.11 -0.17 -3.94
N VAL A 245 1.86 0.00 -4.39
CA VAL A 245 0.86 -1.06 -4.39
C VAL A 245 0.04 -1.11 -5.68
N ASP A 246 -0.18 -2.33 -6.15
CA ASP A 246 -1.16 -2.68 -7.18
C ASP A 246 -2.43 -3.19 -6.48
N LEU A 247 -3.51 -2.39 -6.48
CA LEU A 247 -4.79 -2.77 -5.87
C LEU A 247 -5.69 -3.60 -6.81
N ILE A 248 -5.28 -3.84 -8.06
CA ILE A 248 -5.92 -4.81 -8.97
C ILE A 248 -5.49 -6.22 -8.59
N GLN A 249 -4.20 -6.41 -8.29
CA GLN A 249 -3.62 -7.72 -7.97
C GLN A 249 -3.69 -8.12 -6.50
N ALA A 250 -4.27 -7.28 -5.64
CA ALA A 250 -4.59 -7.69 -4.28
C ALA A 250 -5.41 -9.00 -4.35
N ASN A 251 -4.96 -10.06 -3.67
CA ASN A 251 -5.64 -11.34 -3.67
C ASN A 251 -6.88 -11.24 -2.77
N PRO A 252 -8.12 -11.32 -3.30
CA PRO A 252 -8.51 -12.00 -4.55
C PRO A 252 -8.46 -11.14 -5.83
N PRO A 253 -8.23 -11.75 -7.01
CA PRO A 253 -7.98 -11.07 -8.30
C PRO A 253 -9.08 -10.13 -8.83
N SER A 254 -10.13 -9.88 -8.05
CA SER A 254 -11.13 -8.84 -8.25
C SER A 254 -10.69 -7.45 -7.75
N GLY A 255 -9.55 -7.35 -7.09
CA GLY A 255 -9.06 -6.14 -6.43
C GLY A 255 -9.68 -5.94 -5.04
N VAL A 256 -9.22 -4.89 -4.35
CA VAL A 256 -9.56 -4.60 -2.94
C VAL A 256 -11.01 -4.11 -2.76
N PHE A 257 -11.46 -3.21 -3.63
CA PHE A 257 -12.76 -2.57 -3.53
C PHE A 257 -13.81 -3.35 -4.32
N THR A 258 -14.94 -3.65 -3.69
CA THR A 258 -16.06 -4.37 -4.31
C THR A 258 -17.25 -3.45 -4.56
N GLY A 259 -18.02 -3.73 -5.62
CA GLY A 259 -19.16 -2.89 -6.04
C GLY A 259 -18.82 -2.03 -7.26
N ALA A 260 -19.76 -1.94 -8.20
CA ALA A 260 -19.51 -1.35 -9.52
C ALA A 260 -19.08 0.13 -9.48
N SER A 261 -19.45 0.88 -8.45
CA SER A 261 -19.07 2.28 -8.24
C SER A 261 -17.67 2.44 -7.61
N LEU A 262 -17.13 1.39 -6.99
CA LEU A 262 -15.87 1.44 -6.24
C LEU A 262 -14.70 0.78 -6.99
N THR A 263 -14.96 -0.03 -8.02
CA THR A 263 -13.90 -0.69 -8.80
C THR A 263 -12.97 0.29 -9.52
N GLN A 264 -13.38 1.54 -9.73
CA GLN A 264 -12.50 2.60 -10.25
C GLN A 264 -11.28 2.88 -9.36
N PHE A 265 -11.35 2.52 -8.09
CA PHE A 265 -10.25 2.66 -7.13
C PHE A 265 -9.30 1.47 -7.11
N ASN A 266 -9.64 0.35 -7.78
CA ASN A 266 -8.72 -0.76 -7.98
C ASN A 266 -7.79 -0.41 -9.15
N LYS A 267 -6.72 0.33 -8.87
CA LYS A 267 -5.70 0.72 -9.84
C LYS A 267 -4.37 0.02 -9.58
N PRO A 268 -3.54 -0.20 -10.62
CA PRO A 268 -2.32 -0.97 -10.49
C PRO A 268 -1.10 -0.14 -10.03
N SER A 269 -1.31 1.14 -9.73
CA SER A 269 -0.27 2.15 -9.81
C SER A 269 -0.30 3.14 -8.64
N TYR A 270 -0.62 2.70 -7.44
CA TYR A 270 -0.63 3.60 -6.29
C TYR A 270 0.75 3.72 -5.64
N LEU A 271 1.23 4.96 -5.63
CA LEU A 271 2.16 5.44 -4.63
C LEU A 271 1.38 5.70 -3.35
N ILE A 272 1.77 5.04 -2.26
CA ILE A 272 1.16 5.27 -0.94
C ILE A 272 2.19 5.85 0.02
N PHE A 273 1.73 6.70 0.94
CA PHE A 273 2.58 7.30 1.94
C PHE A 273 1.81 7.77 3.16
N VAL A 274 2.47 7.78 4.32
CA VAL A 274 1.87 8.23 5.57
C VAL A 274 2.15 9.71 5.75
N ARG A 275 1.09 10.49 5.93
CA ARG A 275 1.17 11.88 6.34
C ARG A 275 0.28 12.08 7.54
N THR A 276 0.86 12.51 8.67
CA THR A 276 0.13 12.63 9.94
C THR A 276 -0.55 11.31 10.32
N ASN A 277 -1.88 11.29 10.46
CA ASN A 277 -2.68 10.10 10.74
C ASN A 277 -3.40 9.54 9.50
N ASN A 278 -2.97 9.88 8.29
CA ASN A 278 -3.59 9.41 7.06
C ASN A 278 -2.57 8.68 6.18
N LEU A 279 -3.02 7.58 5.59
CA LEU A 279 -2.36 6.93 4.46
C LEU A 279 -2.97 7.49 3.18
N LEU A 280 -2.17 8.19 2.39
CA LEU A 280 -2.60 8.85 1.16
C LEU A 280 -2.17 8.03 -0.05
N PHE A 281 -2.99 8.05 -1.10
CA PHE A 281 -2.78 7.28 -2.32
C PHE A 281 -2.75 8.23 -3.52
N ILE A 282 -1.72 8.09 -4.35
CA ILE A 282 -1.57 8.83 -5.61
C ILE A 282 -1.39 7.82 -6.72
N ASP A 283 -2.23 7.93 -7.76
CA ASP A 283 -2.04 7.17 -8.99
C ASP A 283 -0.85 7.76 -9.76
N VAL A 284 0.24 6.99 -9.92
CA VAL A 284 1.43 7.45 -10.63
C VAL A 284 1.22 7.60 -12.14
N LEU A 285 0.09 7.10 -12.65
CA LEU A 285 -0.34 7.28 -14.05
C LEU A 285 -1.18 8.55 -14.23
N ASP A 286 -1.69 9.16 -13.15
CA ASP A 286 -2.28 10.49 -13.21
C ASP A 286 -1.17 11.53 -13.41
N SER A 287 -1.21 12.22 -14.54
CA SER A 287 -0.29 13.32 -14.85
C SER A 287 -0.26 14.45 -13.81
N GLN A 288 -1.35 14.62 -13.05
CA GLN A 288 -1.46 15.65 -12.01
C GLN A 288 -1.01 15.15 -10.64
N LEU A 289 -0.83 13.83 -10.47
CA LEU A 289 -0.43 13.19 -9.22
C LEU A 289 -1.29 13.65 -8.03
N THR A 290 -2.61 13.69 -8.23
CA THR A 290 -3.55 14.07 -7.19
C THR A 290 -3.78 12.93 -6.20
N THR A 291 -4.10 13.28 -4.95
CA THR A 291 -4.51 12.28 -3.96
C THR A 291 -5.90 11.77 -4.30
N GLU A 292 -6.00 10.49 -4.62
CA GLU A 292 -7.26 9.85 -5.02
C GLU A 292 -7.97 9.15 -3.86
N LEU A 293 -7.20 8.58 -2.92
CA LEU A 293 -7.71 7.93 -1.72
C LEU A 293 -6.95 8.41 -0.48
N SER A 294 -7.64 8.37 0.66
CA SER A 294 -7.07 8.66 1.97
C SER A 294 -7.68 7.70 2.99
N ALA A 295 -6.85 6.93 3.68
CA ALA A 295 -7.28 6.04 4.75
C ALA A 295 -6.81 6.55 6.11
N ILE A 296 -7.75 6.77 7.03
CA ILE A 296 -7.41 7.15 8.41
C ILE A 296 -6.70 5.97 9.09
N GLN A 297 -5.54 6.27 9.68
CA GLN A 297 -4.71 5.31 10.39
C GLN A 297 -4.90 5.47 11.91
N ASN A 298 -4.84 4.35 12.62
CA ASN A 298 -4.79 4.35 14.08
C ASN A 298 -3.34 4.52 14.55
N ASN A 299 -2.77 5.72 14.39
CA ASN A 299 -1.45 6.11 14.89
C ASN A 299 -1.54 7.44 15.65
N LEU A 300 -2.60 7.60 16.45
CA LEU A 300 -2.84 8.79 17.25
C LEU A 300 -2.96 8.39 18.73
N SER A 301 -2.41 9.21 19.60
CA SER A 301 -2.67 9.16 21.03
C SER A 301 -4.13 9.53 21.32
N PRO A 302 -4.90 8.66 21.99
CA PRO A 302 -6.29 8.98 22.36
C PRO A 302 -6.36 10.12 23.39
N ASP A 303 -5.31 10.30 24.19
CA ASP A 303 -5.30 11.25 25.31
C ASP A 303 -4.66 12.60 24.95
N THR A 304 -3.65 12.60 24.06
CA THR A 304 -2.80 13.77 23.83
C THR A 304 -2.88 14.33 22.41
N THR A 305 -3.57 13.64 21.49
CA THR A 305 -3.58 13.97 20.04
C THR A 305 -2.19 13.94 19.37
N GLU A 306 -1.18 13.41 20.05
CA GLU A 306 0.14 13.13 19.46
C GLU A 306 -0.01 12.11 18.34
N VAL A 307 0.54 12.41 17.16
CA VAL A 307 0.64 11.46 16.06
C VAL A 307 1.91 10.64 16.23
N TYR A 308 1.77 9.33 16.31
CA TYR A 308 2.91 8.41 16.32
C TYR A 308 3.50 8.33 14.94
N GLU A 309 4.80 8.55 14.88
CA GLU A 309 5.58 8.42 13.68
C GLU A 309 5.50 6.99 13.11
N VAL A 310 5.42 6.91 11.79
CA VAL A 310 5.59 5.68 11.02
C VAL A 310 6.88 5.86 10.26
N PHE A 311 7.84 4.98 10.55
CA PHE A 311 9.21 5.05 10.01
C PHE A 311 9.36 4.34 8.67
N ASP A 312 8.52 3.34 8.40
CA ASP A 312 8.55 2.57 7.15
C ASP A 312 7.22 1.81 6.94
N LEU A 313 6.94 1.39 5.69
CA LEU A 313 5.82 0.53 5.31
C LEU A 313 6.29 -0.77 4.65
N GLY A 314 6.00 -1.90 5.28
CA GLY A 314 6.00 -3.20 4.60
C GLY A 314 4.63 -3.48 3.97
N LEU A 315 4.60 -3.93 2.71
CA LEU A 315 3.36 -4.27 2.01
C LEU A 315 3.39 -5.73 1.54
N GLU A 316 2.39 -6.51 1.94
CA GLU A 316 2.25 -7.90 1.49
C GLU A 316 0.76 -8.27 1.36
N GLY A 317 0.34 -8.57 0.13
CA GLY A 317 -1.07 -8.86 -0.17
C GLY A 317 -1.99 -7.70 0.23
N GLU A 318 -2.99 -7.97 1.06
CA GLU A 318 -3.95 -6.97 1.55
C GLU A 318 -3.52 -6.31 2.87
N THR A 319 -2.30 -6.57 3.34
CA THR A 319 -1.82 -6.15 4.66
C THR A 319 -0.73 -5.10 4.55
N ILE A 320 -0.84 -4.10 5.41
CA ILE A 320 0.12 -3.00 5.57
C ILE A 320 0.78 -3.17 6.94
N PHE A 321 2.09 -3.17 6.97
CA PHE A 321 2.92 -3.28 8.17
C PHE A 321 3.57 -1.93 8.41
N ARG A 322 3.09 -1.17 9.40
CA ARG A 322 3.60 0.15 9.74
C ARG A 322 4.70 0.02 10.79
N LEU A 323 5.94 0.38 10.48
CA LEU A 323 7.05 0.33 11.43
C LEU A 323 6.99 1.52 12.40
N GLN A 324 6.92 1.26 13.70
CA GLN A 324 6.71 2.27 14.75
C GLN A 324 7.41 1.89 16.06
N GLN A 325 7.71 2.89 16.89
CA GLN A 325 8.19 2.69 18.28
C GLN A 325 7.09 2.93 19.33
N LYS A 326 6.05 3.68 18.95
CA LYS A 326 4.90 3.99 19.81
C LYS A 326 3.61 3.60 19.10
N PHE A 327 2.69 2.99 19.83
CA PHE A 327 1.40 2.55 19.29
C PHE A 327 0.31 2.49 20.35
N ASN A 328 -0.94 2.51 19.90
CA ASN A 328 -2.12 2.33 20.75
C ASN A 328 -2.79 0.99 20.43
N ILE A 329 -2.96 0.13 21.45
CA ILE A 329 -3.73 -1.10 21.33
C ILE A 329 -4.86 -1.04 22.34
N ASN A 330 -6.11 -1.04 21.86
CA ASN A 330 -7.32 -1.03 22.68
C ASN A 330 -7.33 0.10 23.72
N GLY A 331 -6.87 1.29 23.34
CA GLY A 331 -6.81 2.46 24.21
C GLY A 331 -5.56 2.52 25.11
N THR A 332 -4.72 1.48 25.14
CA THR A 332 -3.48 1.48 25.91
C THR A 332 -2.30 1.87 25.03
N GLU A 333 -1.57 2.92 25.43
CA GLU A 333 -0.32 3.31 24.77
C GLU A 333 0.85 2.43 25.23
N THR A 334 1.69 2.05 24.27
CA THR A 334 2.97 1.38 24.53
C THR A 334 4.08 2.16 23.81
N THR A 335 5.24 2.27 24.46
CA THR A 335 6.47 2.81 23.85
C THR A 335 7.58 1.78 24.03
N GLU A 336 8.24 1.43 22.95
CA GLU A 336 9.29 0.42 22.89
C GLU A 336 10.63 1.08 22.55
N SER A 337 11.74 0.49 23.03
CA SER A 337 13.10 0.93 22.68
C SER A 337 13.59 0.39 21.33
N THR A 338 12.78 -0.45 20.68
CA THR A 338 13.06 -1.09 19.39
C THR A 338 11.84 -0.92 18.49
N TYR A 339 12.05 -0.96 17.19
CA TYR A 339 10.98 -0.82 16.23
C TYR A 339 10.11 -2.09 16.17
N ASN A 340 8.80 -1.91 16.14
CA ASN A 340 7.80 -2.96 15.96
C ASN A 340 6.82 -2.55 14.87
N TYR A 341 6.00 -3.50 14.40
CA TYR A 341 4.98 -3.19 13.41
C TYR A 341 3.58 -3.07 14.03
N GLN A 342 2.77 -2.18 13.45
CA GLN A 342 1.32 -2.16 13.60
C GLN A 342 0.67 -2.57 12.29
N LEU A 343 -0.33 -3.44 12.38
CA LEU A 343 -1.08 -3.88 11.21
C LEU A 343 -2.06 -2.79 10.78
N ALA A 344 -2.23 -2.67 9.47
CA ALA A 344 -3.36 -2.04 8.81
C ALA A 344 -3.73 -2.93 7.60
N THR A 345 -4.88 -2.68 6.98
CA THR A 345 -5.34 -3.48 5.85
C THR A 345 -5.90 -2.59 4.75
N PHE A 346 -5.68 -3.02 3.51
CA PHE A 346 -6.35 -2.43 2.38
C PHE A 346 -7.84 -2.76 2.35
N LYS A 347 -8.21 -3.94 2.88
CA LYS A 347 -9.60 -4.42 2.89
C LYS A 347 -10.51 -3.43 3.61
N PRO A 348 -11.59 -2.95 2.97
CA PRO A 348 -12.56 -2.08 3.62
C PRO A 348 -13.14 -2.69 4.90
N PHE A 349 -13.28 -1.88 5.94
CA PHE A 349 -14.01 -2.23 7.17
C PHE A 349 -14.79 -0.99 7.66
N PRO A 350 -15.94 -1.16 8.31
CA PRO A 350 -16.79 -0.03 8.68
C PRO A 350 -16.10 0.81 9.75
N THR A 351 -16.06 2.12 9.54
CA THR A 351 -15.46 3.09 10.47
C THR A 351 -16.46 4.11 11.02
N ALA A 352 -17.53 4.39 10.27
CA ALA A 352 -18.56 5.33 10.71
C ALA A 352 -19.95 4.88 10.26
N ILE A 353 -20.95 5.22 11.09
CA ILE A 353 -22.37 5.10 10.77
C ILE A 353 -22.98 6.49 10.93
N ALA A 354 -23.50 7.05 9.85
CA ALA A 354 -24.32 8.26 9.88
C ALA A 354 -25.80 7.88 9.93
N LEU A 355 -26.55 8.43 10.88
CA LEU A 355 -27.99 8.23 11.02
C LEU A 355 -28.74 9.51 10.70
N THR A 356 -29.74 9.40 9.83
CA THR A 356 -30.66 10.50 9.48
C THR A 356 -32.11 10.07 9.63
N ALA A 357 -32.98 11.01 9.97
CA ALA A 357 -34.41 10.80 10.12
C ALA A 357 -35.16 11.90 9.34
N ASP A 358 -36.06 11.52 8.43
CA ASP A 358 -36.83 12.46 7.61
C ASP A 358 -38.34 12.11 7.57
N PRO A 359 -39.23 12.97 8.09
CA PRO A 359 -38.90 14.17 8.87
C PRO A 359 -38.39 13.81 10.26
N ALA A 360 -37.53 14.65 10.85
CA ALA A 360 -36.95 14.42 12.18
C ALA A 360 -37.93 14.69 13.34
N ILE A 361 -39.06 15.36 13.06
CA ILE A 361 -40.08 15.70 14.04
C ILE A 361 -41.42 15.22 13.51
N LEU A 362 -42.14 14.47 14.33
CA LEU A 362 -43.46 13.90 14.00
C LEU A 362 -44.48 14.29 15.07
N PRO A 363 -45.76 14.50 14.71
CA PRO A 363 -46.83 14.56 15.69
C PRO A 363 -47.08 13.17 16.30
N ALA A 364 -47.35 13.12 17.60
CA ALA A 364 -47.82 11.89 18.25
C ALA A 364 -49.30 11.66 17.92
N ASP A 365 -49.55 10.90 16.86
CA ASP A 365 -50.88 10.73 16.28
C ASP A 365 -51.33 9.25 16.19
N SER A 366 -50.76 8.40 17.05
CA SER A 366 -51.11 6.98 17.16
C SER A 366 -50.87 6.19 15.87
N GLY A 367 -49.76 6.48 15.18
CA GLY A 367 -49.24 5.70 14.06
C GLY A 367 -49.64 6.19 12.67
N ASN A 368 -50.17 7.40 12.54
CA ASN A 368 -50.49 7.99 11.24
C ASN A 368 -49.27 8.69 10.62
N SER A 369 -48.40 9.26 11.44
CA SER A 369 -47.15 9.89 11.02
C SER A 369 -45.98 8.93 11.10
N ASN A 370 -45.07 9.03 10.13
CA ASN A 370 -43.87 8.22 10.01
C ASN A 370 -42.65 9.04 9.61
N SER A 371 -41.47 8.53 9.94
CA SER A 371 -40.16 9.07 9.52
C SER A 371 -39.33 7.96 8.90
N THR A 372 -38.70 8.25 7.77
CA THR A 372 -37.70 7.37 7.17
C THR A 372 -36.39 7.55 7.93
N ILE A 373 -35.89 6.45 8.48
CA ILE A 373 -34.59 6.38 9.12
C ILE A 373 -33.61 5.79 8.12
N THR A 374 -32.53 6.49 7.82
CA THR A 374 -31.47 6.03 6.93
C THR A 374 -30.16 5.93 7.70
N ALA A 375 -29.54 4.75 7.70
CA ALA A 375 -28.16 4.54 8.12
C ALA A 375 -27.26 4.49 6.89
N THR A 376 -26.19 5.29 6.88
CA THR A 376 -25.13 5.22 5.87
C THR A 376 -23.84 4.78 6.56
N VAL A 377 -23.26 3.68 6.09
CA VAL A 377 -22.01 3.12 6.63
C VAL A 377 -20.87 3.43 5.67
N THR A 378 -19.78 4.00 6.21
CA THR A 378 -18.57 4.27 5.44
C THR A 378 -17.38 3.49 6.00
N ASP A 379 -16.41 3.21 5.12
CA ASP A 379 -15.17 2.52 5.44
C ASP A 379 -14.04 3.48 5.84
N GLN A 380 -12.81 2.96 6.05
CA GLN A 380 -11.65 3.75 6.43
C GLN A 380 -11.20 4.77 5.37
N TYR A 381 -11.67 4.63 4.14
CA TYR A 381 -11.43 5.53 3.02
C TYR A 381 -12.52 6.61 2.87
N ALA A 382 -13.48 6.63 3.80
CA ALA A 382 -14.70 7.43 3.70
C ALA A 382 -15.55 7.09 2.46
N LEU A 383 -15.40 5.88 1.91
CA LEU A 383 -16.23 5.35 0.84
C LEU A 383 -17.41 4.55 1.42
N PRO A 384 -18.50 4.35 0.65
CA PRO A 384 -19.56 3.43 1.02
C PRO A 384 -19.03 2.05 1.41
N PHE A 385 -19.43 1.52 2.58
CA PHE A 385 -19.02 0.18 2.99
C PHE A 385 -19.84 -0.88 2.27
N VAL A 386 -19.26 -1.42 1.20
CA VAL A 386 -19.87 -2.46 0.36
C VAL A 386 -18.99 -3.70 0.38
N GLN A 387 -19.57 -4.85 0.75
CA GLN A 387 -18.87 -6.14 0.81
C GLN A 387 -19.74 -7.30 0.31
N SER A 388 -19.11 -8.45 0.09
CA SER A 388 -19.76 -9.72 -0.25
C SER A 388 -19.30 -10.84 0.70
N PRO A 389 -20.19 -11.48 1.48
CA PRO A 389 -21.63 -11.20 1.60
C PRO A 389 -21.92 -9.80 2.15
N ALA A 390 -23.08 -9.24 1.82
CA ALA A 390 -23.45 -7.90 2.24
C ALA A 390 -23.51 -7.78 3.77
N ALA A 391 -22.88 -6.74 4.32
CA ALA A 391 -23.07 -6.37 5.72
C ALA A 391 -24.53 -6.00 5.98
N THR A 392 -24.93 -6.08 7.25
CA THR A 392 -26.30 -5.76 7.66
C THR A 392 -26.31 -4.70 8.76
N ILE A 393 -27.38 -3.89 8.78
CA ILE A 393 -27.69 -2.97 9.87
C ILE A 393 -28.88 -3.49 10.65
N THR A 394 -28.78 -3.48 11.97
CA THR A 394 -29.93 -3.65 12.87
C THR A 394 -30.26 -2.31 13.49
N PHE A 395 -31.48 -1.82 13.25
CA PHE A 395 -32.00 -0.61 13.89
C PHE A 395 -32.71 -0.96 15.20
N GLN A 396 -32.50 -0.13 16.22
CA GLN A 396 -33.20 -0.20 17.49
C GLN A 396 -33.80 1.16 17.81
N THR A 397 -34.91 1.14 18.55
CA THR A 397 -35.59 2.35 19.01
C THR A 397 -35.84 2.26 20.50
N SER A 398 -35.73 3.39 21.20
CA SER A 398 -36.18 3.55 22.58
C SER A 398 -36.91 4.89 22.74
N GLY A 399 -37.87 4.92 23.67
CA GLY A 399 -38.83 6.02 23.76
C GLY A 399 -39.99 5.86 22.78
N GLY A 400 -40.74 6.95 22.57
CA GLY A 400 -42.00 6.94 21.82
C GLY A 400 -43.20 6.49 22.66
N GLY A 401 -44.41 6.93 22.24
CA GLY A 401 -45.67 6.51 22.87
C GLY A 401 -46.05 5.05 22.58
N SER A 402 -47.17 4.61 23.15
CA SER A 402 -47.71 3.28 22.87
C SER A 402 -48.05 3.13 21.39
N GLY A 403 -47.73 1.97 20.82
CA GLY A 403 -47.93 1.71 19.39
C GLY A 403 -46.85 2.29 18.47
N SER A 404 -45.83 2.97 19.02
CA SER A 404 -44.66 3.36 18.23
C SER A 404 -43.71 2.19 17.96
N GLY A 405 -42.94 2.29 16.88
CA GLY A 405 -41.94 1.27 16.56
C GLY A 405 -41.30 1.45 15.19
N LEU A 406 -40.34 0.58 14.90
CA LEU A 406 -39.73 0.47 13.58
C LEU A 406 -40.46 -0.58 12.76
N THR A 407 -40.67 -0.33 11.46
CA THR A 407 -41.29 -1.30 10.54
C THR A 407 -40.42 -2.53 10.29
N ASN A 408 -39.11 -2.38 10.45
CA ASN A 408 -38.15 -3.47 10.38
C ASN A 408 -37.11 -3.30 11.48
N SER A 409 -37.10 -4.23 12.44
CA SER A 409 -36.14 -4.32 13.54
C SER A 409 -35.15 -5.48 13.36
N GLY A 410 -35.24 -6.23 12.25
CA GLY A 410 -34.29 -7.26 11.91
C GLY A 410 -33.10 -6.72 11.13
N PRO A 411 -32.08 -7.56 10.85
CA PRO A 411 -30.96 -7.19 10.01
C PRO A 411 -31.41 -6.78 8.60
N ILE A 412 -30.96 -5.62 8.14
CA ILE A 412 -31.22 -5.07 6.80
C ILE A 412 -29.89 -5.01 6.06
N SER A 413 -29.78 -5.66 4.90
CA SER A 413 -28.56 -5.59 4.09
C SER A 413 -28.29 -4.16 3.61
N LEU A 414 -27.02 -3.77 3.62
CA LEU A 414 -26.57 -2.54 2.96
C LEU A 414 -26.72 -2.65 1.44
N ASP A 415 -27.13 -1.56 0.81
CA ASP A 415 -27.15 -1.42 -0.65
C ASP A 415 -25.78 -1.01 -1.22
N SER A 416 -25.73 -0.69 -2.53
CA SER A 416 -24.50 -0.28 -3.22
C SER A 416 -23.94 1.07 -2.77
N ASP A 417 -24.73 1.86 -2.06
CA ASP A 417 -24.33 3.15 -1.49
C ASP A 417 -24.00 3.01 0.00
N GLY A 418 -23.89 1.77 0.50
CA GLY A 418 -23.62 1.49 1.92
C GLY A 418 -24.78 1.91 2.82
N GLN A 419 -26.01 1.94 2.31
CA GLN A 419 -27.18 2.41 3.04
C GLN A 419 -28.14 1.29 3.42
N ALA A 420 -28.80 1.46 4.56
CA ALA A 420 -29.98 0.70 4.95
C ALA A 420 -31.06 1.66 5.45
N THR A 421 -32.32 1.33 5.19
CA THR A 421 -33.46 2.17 5.57
C THR A 421 -34.51 1.37 6.35
N THR A 422 -35.12 2.02 7.33
CA THR A 422 -36.31 1.54 8.04
C THR A 422 -37.27 2.70 8.26
N THR A 423 -38.51 2.43 8.67
CA THR A 423 -39.49 3.47 8.94
C THR A 423 -39.86 3.46 10.41
N TYR A 424 -39.73 4.60 11.08
CA TYR A 424 -40.28 4.81 12.41
C TYR A 424 -41.74 5.26 12.29
N ILE A 425 -42.64 4.59 13.01
CA ILE A 425 -44.05 4.91 13.13
C ILE A 425 -44.29 5.50 14.51
N THR A 426 -44.97 6.65 14.59
CA THR A 426 -45.24 7.32 15.87
C THR A 426 -46.22 6.58 16.76
N GLY A 427 -46.18 6.88 18.05
CA GLY A 427 -47.14 6.41 19.04
C GLY A 427 -48.17 7.46 19.41
N ASP A 428 -48.91 7.19 20.49
CA ASP A 428 -49.97 8.06 21.03
C ASP A 428 -49.49 9.19 21.95
N ALA A 429 -48.21 9.22 22.30
CA ALA A 429 -47.62 10.18 23.24
C ALA A 429 -46.38 10.86 22.66
N ALA A 430 -46.27 12.17 22.92
CA ALA A 430 -45.11 12.97 22.53
C ALA A 430 -43.91 12.70 23.46
N GLY A 431 -42.71 12.64 22.89
CA GLY A 431 -41.47 12.44 23.64
C GLY A 431 -40.25 12.35 22.74
N LEU A 432 -39.07 12.30 23.36
CA LEU A 432 -37.83 12.01 22.66
C LEU A 432 -37.81 10.54 22.24
N VAL A 433 -37.45 10.30 20.98
CA VAL A 433 -37.21 8.97 20.41
C VAL A 433 -35.72 8.88 20.13
N THR A 434 -35.08 7.84 20.64
CA THR A 434 -33.68 7.55 20.37
C THR A 434 -33.61 6.36 19.43
N ILE A 435 -33.01 6.58 18.25
CA ILE A 435 -32.70 5.53 17.29
C ILE A 435 -31.21 5.20 17.40
N SER A 436 -30.89 3.91 17.48
CA SER A 436 -29.52 3.40 17.36
C SER A 436 -29.42 2.41 16.19
N ALA A 437 -28.24 2.28 15.63
CA ALA A 437 -27.93 1.33 14.58
C ALA A 437 -26.62 0.61 14.88
N GLU A 438 -26.59 -0.68 14.57
CA GLU A 438 -25.43 -1.55 14.72
C GLU A 438 -25.14 -2.23 13.38
N VAL A 439 -23.88 -2.19 12.95
CA VAL A 439 -23.41 -2.89 11.75
C VAL A 439 -22.88 -4.27 12.12
N THR A 440 -23.31 -5.30 11.38
CA THR A 440 -22.80 -6.67 11.47
C THR A 440 -22.18 -7.07 10.13
N ILE A 441 -20.92 -7.49 10.19
CA ILE A 441 -20.06 -7.82 9.03
C ILE A 441 -20.10 -9.32 8.74
#